data_AF-A0A931NZ91-F1
#
_entry.id   AF-A0A931NZ91-F1
#
_cell.length_a   1.000
_cell.length_b   1.000
_cell.length_c   1.000
_cell.angle_alpha   90.00
_cell.angle_beta   90.00
_cell.angle_gamma   90.00
#
_symmetry.space_group_name_H-M   'P 1'
#
loop_
_entity.id
_entity.type
_entity.pdbx_description
1 polymer ?
#
loop_
_entity_poly.entity_id
_entity_poly.type
_entity_poly.pdbx_seq_one_letter_code
_entity_poly.pdbx_strand_id
1 'polypeptide(L)'
;MTTIAPASDRPETLIARAAQATGADFDFLVRTAERESGFDARAQARTSSAAGMFQFLEQTWLGMMHTRGAAHGFSGEANAIERGADGRYTVRDPARRQEILDMRFDAQTSALMAGELAAANAEVLRSRIGREPTSGELYAAHFLGASGAADLIQTARNEPDTPASQLFPAAASANRPIFYENGRARSASEVLANITRLPGEARVAPHPIDDQPLPESRSWTIRDSDVRDAGVGGGFAGTFGGSAGFAAIPRGAVLSPAVVEILASLDAPRGANRA
;
A
#
# COMPACT_ATOMS: atom_id res chain seq x y z
N MET A 1 12.80 37.70 21.87
CA MET A 1 12.55 37.14 20.53
C MET A 1 12.57 35.63 20.67
N THR A 2 11.39 35.00 20.71
CA THR A 2 11.27 33.54 20.81
C THR A 2 11.11 33.00 19.40
N THR A 3 12.14 32.34 18.89
CA THR A 3 12.07 31.60 17.62
C THR A 3 11.15 30.41 17.84
N ILE A 4 9.97 30.44 17.23
CA ILE A 4 9.07 29.28 17.15
C ILE A 4 9.71 28.31 16.14
N ALA A 5 10.15 27.14 16.60
CA ALA A 5 10.56 26.06 15.72
C ALA A 5 9.38 25.69 14.79
N PRO A 6 9.60 25.39 13.49
CA PRO A 6 8.51 24.98 12.63
C PRO A 6 7.85 23.73 13.22
N ALA A 7 6.51 23.75 13.31
CA ALA A 7 5.77 22.54 13.63
C ALA A 7 6.12 21.49 12.56
N SER A 8 6.61 20.33 13.00
CA SER A 8 6.75 19.17 12.13
C SER A 8 5.44 18.96 11.36
N ASP A 9 5.51 18.93 10.03
CA ASP A 9 4.33 18.75 9.18
C ASP A 9 3.50 17.56 9.66
N ARG A 10 2.17 17.73 9.69
CA ARG A 10 1.27 16.64 10.11
C ARG A 10 1.39 15.46 9.13
N PRO A 11 1.35 14.20 9.59
CA PRO A 11 1.47 13.03 8.72
C PRO A 11 0.58 13.09 7.48
N GLU A 12 -0.67 13.54 7.63
CA GLU A 12 -1.64 13.64 6.54
C GLU A 12 -1.20 14.65 5.46
N THR A 13 -0.50 15.73 5.85
CA THR A 13 0.06 16.71 4.90
C THR A 13 1.19 16.10 4.08
N LEU A 14 2.06 15.32 4.72
CA LEU A 14 3.14 14.61 4.03
C LEU A 14 2.57 13.57 3.05
N ILE A 15 1.53 12.84 3.47
CA ILE A 15 0.84 11.87 2.64
C ILE A 15 0.15 12.55 1.45
N ALA A 16 -0.50 13.69 1.65
CA ALA A 16 -1.13 14.46 0.56
C ALA A 16 -0.10 14.91 -0.48
N ARG A 17 1.05 15.42 -0.04
CA ARG A 17 2.15 15.80 -0.93
C ARG A 17 2.71 14.59 -1.69
N ALA A 18 2.86 13.45 -1.02
CA ALA A 18 3.32 12.23 -1.66
C ALA A 18 2.34 11.69 -2.70
N ALA A 19 1.03 11.69 -2.40
CA ALA A 19 -0.02 11.33 -3.34
C ALA A 19 0.06 12.21 -4.60
N GLN A 20 0.17 13.53 -4.41
CA GLN A 20 0.31 14.47 -5.52
C GLN A 20 1.59 14.25 -6.35
N ALA A 21 2.73 14.01 -5.70
CA ALA A 21 4.02 13.86 -6.36
C ALA A 21 4.13 12.55 -7.16
N THR A 22 3.42 11.51 -6.76
CA THR A 22 3.54 10.15 -7.32
C THR A 22 2.34 9.72 -8.16
N GLY A 23 1.22 10.46 -8.07
CA GLY A 23 -0.05 10.10 -8.70
C GLY A 23 -0.80 8.96 -7.98
N ALA A 24 -0.37 8.58 -6.78
CA ALA A 24 -1.03 7.57 -5.97
C ALA A 24 -2.36 8.05 -5.35
N ASP A 25 -3.25 7.11 -5.07
CA ASP A 25 -4.51 7.38 -4.37
C ASP A 25 -4.25 7.83 -2.91
N PHE A 26 -4.70 9.04 -2.58
CA PHE A 26 -4.48 9.63 -1.25
C PHE A 26 -5.13 8.80 -0.14
N ASP A 27 -6.39 8.39 -0.34
CA ASP A 27 -7.15 7.64 0.67
C ASP A 27 -6.51 6.28 0.96
N PHE A 28 -6.00 5.60 -0.07
CA PHE A 28 -5.18 4.40 0.07
C PHE A 28 -3.95 4.64 0.96
N LEU A 29 -3.18 5.72 0.71
CA LEU A 29 -1.98 6.00 1.50
C LEU A 29 -2.30 6.34 2.96
N VAL A 30 -3.34 7.12 3.22
CA VAL A 30 -3.78 7.44 4.59
C VAL A 30 -4.17 6.18 5.34
N ARG A 31 -5.01 5.32 4.74
CA ARG A 31 -5.44 4.08 5.37
C ARG A 31 -4.29 3.12 5.60
N THR A 32 -3.32 3.08 4.67
CA THR A 32 -2.12 2.27 4.82
C THR A 32 -1.29 2.77 6.01
N ALA A 33 -1.00 4.07 6.11
CA ALA A 33 -0.24 4.63 7.23
C ALA A 33 -0.93 4.43 8.59
N GLU A 34 -2.25 4.66 8.66
CA GLU A 34 -3.04 4.43 9.87
C GLU A 34 -2.95 2.96 10.31
N ARG A 35 -3.08 2.04 9.36
CA ARG A 35 -3.12 0.61 9.64
C ARG A 35 -1.77 0.03 10.02
N GLU A 36 -0.71 0.43 9.32
CA GLU A 36 0.63 -0.12 9.47
C GLU A 36 1.32 0.37 10.75
N SER A 37 1.10 1.65 11.12
CA SER A 37 1.82 2.26 12.26
C SER A 37 0.96 3.18 13.13
N GLY A 38 -0.29 3.48 12.75
CA GLY A 38 -1.03 4.58 13.37
C GLY A 38 -0.38 5.93 13.11
N PHE A 39 0.20 6.12 11.92
CA PHE A 39 0.98 7.29 11.51
C PHE A 39 2.33 7.48 12.25
N ASP A 40 2.80 6.49 13.01
CA ASP A 40 4.07 6.58 13.72
C ASP A 40 5.26 6.35 12.79
N ALA A 41 5.96 7.44 12.44
CA ALA A 41 7.17 7.39 11.64
C ALA A 41 8.33 6.64 12.30
N ARG A 42 8.30 6.40 13.62
CA ARG A 42 9.34 5.66 14.35
C ARG A 42 8.96 4.21 14.64
N ALA A 43 7.81 3.75 14.15
CA ALA A 43 7.35 2.39 14.38
C ALA A 43 8.35 1.34 13.86
N GLN A 44 8.56 0.28 14.63
CA GLN A 44 9.42 -0.83 14.27
C GLN A 44 8.80 -2.16 14.70
N ALA A 45 8.68 -3.09 13.76
CA ALA A 45 8.19 -4.43 14.06
C ALA A 45 9.22 -5.23 14.86
N ARG A 46 8.75 -6.03 15.83
CA ARG A 46 9.64 -6.88 16.65
C ARG A 46 10.10 -8.16 15.95
N THR A 47 9.39 -8.58 14.91
CA THR A 47 9.53 -9.92 14.29
C THR A 47 9.91 -9.87 12.82
N SER A 48 10.14 -8.68 12.26
CA SER A 48 10.52 -8.48 10.86
C SER A 48 11.38 -7.23 10.71
N SER A 49 11.87 -6.99 9.51
CA SER A 49 12.62 -5.76 9.21
C SER A 49 11.71 -4.54 9.01
N ALA A 50 10.39 -4.67 9.17
CA ALA A 50 9.42 -3.60 8.92
C ALA A 50 9.66 -2.38 9.83
N ALA A 51 9.74 -1.19 9.23
CA ALA A 51 10.04 0.05 9.92
C ALA A 51 9.37 1.26 9.26
N GLY A 52 9.12 2.30 10.07
CA GLY A 52 8.57 3.57 9.62
C GLY A 52 7.05 3.61 9.54
N MET A 53 6.54 4.76 9.08
CA MET A 53 5.10 5.07 8.99
C MET A 53 4.34 4.04 8.13
N PHE A 54 4.99 3.50 7.10
CA PHE A 54 4.42 2.52 6.17
C PHE A 54 4.96 1.10 6.37
N GLN A 55 5.71 0.86 7.46
CA GLN A 55 6.27 -0.46 7.81
C GLN A 55 7.04 -1.15 6.68
N PHE A 56 7.83 -0.40 5.91
CA PHE A 56 8.62 -0.93 4.81
C PHE A 56 9.59 -2.03 5.28
N LEU A 57 9.57 -3.18 4.61
CA LEU A 57 10.64 -4.18 4.72
C LEU A 57 11.92 -3.66 4.07
N GLU A 58 13.04 -4.24 4.50
CA GLU A 58 14.36 -3.88 4.01
C GLU A 58 14.50 -4.02 2.48
N GLN A 59 14.18 -5.19 1.92
CA GLN A 59 14.36 -5.43 0.49
C GLN A 59 13.40 -4.60 -0.37
N THR A 60 12.16 -4.42 0.09
CA THR A 60 11.20 -3.52 -0.57
C THR A 60 11.72 -2.09 -0.56
N TRP A 61 12.23 -1.61 0.57
CA TRP A 61 12.78 -0.27 0.69
C TRP A 61 13.97 -0.04 -0.24
N LEU A 62 14.95 -0.95 -0.22
CA LEU A 62 16.12 -0.86 -1.09
C LEU A 62 15.73 -0.92 -2.57
N GLY A 63 14.77 -1.77 -2.94
CA GLY A 63 14.26 -1.82 -4.31
C GLY A 63 13.55 -0.53 -4.73
N MET A 64 12.71 0.05 -3.89
CA MET A 64 12.04 1.32 -4.16
C MET A 64 13.03 2.48 -4.26
N MET A 65 13.98 2.56 -3.33
CA MET A 65 15.01 3.59 -3.35
C MET A 65 15.90 3.48 -4.60
N HIS A 66 16.30 2.26 -4.97
CA HIS A 66 17.08 2.01 -6.18
C HIS A 66 16.34 2.43 -7.46
N THR A 67 15.06 2.10 -7.57
CA THR A 67 14.30 2.26 -8.81
C THR A 67 13.62 3.62 -8.95
N ARG A 68 13.18 4.21 -7.83
CA ARG A 68 12.37 5.45 -7.81
C ARG A 68 13.02 6.58 -7.03
N GLY A 69 13.99 6.31 -6.16
CA GLY A 69 14.59 7.32 -5.29
C GLY A 69 15.23 8.49 -6.05
N ALA A 70 15.87 8.23 -7.19
CA ALA A 70 16.51 9.28 -8.00
C ALA A 70 15.52 10.37 -8.46
N ALA A 71 14.27 10.02 -8.78
CA ALA A 71 13.23 10.96 -9.20
C ALA A 71 12.84 11.93 -8.07
N HIS A 72 13.12 11.56 -6.81
CA HIS A 72 12.79 12.32 -5.60
C HIS A 72 14.03 12.96 -4.95
N GLY A 73 15.14 13.06 -5.69
CA GLY A 73 16.38 13.69 -5.20
C GLY A 73 17.33 12.75 -4.47
N PHE A 74 17.01 11.46 -4.36
CA PHE A 74 17.83 10.45 -3.68
C PHE A 74 18.78 9.70 -4.63
N SER A 75 19.35 10.41 -5.60
CA SER A 75 20.21 9.78 -6.62
C SER A 75 21.47 9.13 -6.00
N GLY A 76 22.02 9.72 -4.93
CA GLY A 76 23.19 9.16 -4.25
C GLY A 76 22.88 7.85 -3.52
N GLU A 77 21.72 7.78 -2.88
CA GLU A 77 21.19 6.59 -2.22
C GLU A 77 20.86 5.51 -3.23
N ALA A 78 20.14 5.86 -4.31
CA ALA A 78 19.74 4.93 -5.37
C ALA A 78 20.95 4.27 -6.05
N ASN A 79 21.98 5.05 -6.37
CA ASN A 79 23.21 4.58 -7.01
C ASN A 79 24.09 3.71 -6.09
N ALA A 80 23.95 3.84 -4.77
CA ALA A 80 24.68 3.01 -3.82
C ALA A 80 24.07 1.59 -3.67
N ILE A 81 22.87 1.38 -4.21
CA ILE A 81 22.14 0.11 -4.14
C ILE A 81 22.40 -0.67 -5.43
N GLU A 82 22.80 -1.92 -5.27
CA GLU A 82 23.05 -2.86 -6.36
C GLU A 82 22.02 -3.98 -6.33
N ARG A 83 21.48 -4.33 -7.50
CA ARG A 83 20.65 -5.51 -7.68
C ARG A 83 21.52 -6.70 -8.11
N GLY A 84 21.59 -7.72 -7.27
CA GLY A 84 22.29 -8.96 -7.55
C GLY A 84 21.62 -9.79 -8.64
N ALA A 85 22.34 -10.80 -9.15
CA ALA A 85 21.80 -11.76 -10.12
C ALA A 85 20.65 -12.61 -9.57
N ASP A 86 20.60 -12.77 -8.24
CA ASP A 86 19.51 -13.41 -7.49
C ASP A 86 18.30 -12.47 -7.27
N GLY A 87 18.38 -11.23 -7.76
CA GLY A 87 17.35 -10.22 -7.65
C GLY A 87 17.32 -9.48 -6.32
N ARG A 88 18.23 -9.77 -5.38
CA ARG A 88 18.30 -9.07 -4.09
C ARG A 88 18.97 -7.71 -4.23
N TYR A 89 18.50 -6.75 -3.44
CA TYR A 89 19.09 -5.43 -3.35
C TYR A 89 20.06 -5.36 -2.18
N THR A 90 21.27 -4.88 -2.45
CA THR A 90 22.36 -4.79 -1.47
C THR A 90 23.07 -3.45 -1.57
N VAL A 91 23.72 -3.04 -0.48
CA VAL A 91 24.58 -1.86 -0.43
C VAL A 91 25.91 -2.34 0.15
N ARG A 92 27.02 -2.08 -0.56
CA ARG A 92 28.33 -2.65 -0.21
C ARG A 92 28.88 -2.15 1.12
N ASP A 93 28.75 -0.85 1.37
CA ASP A 93 29.18 -0.24 2.63
C ASP A 93 28.08 -0.40 3.69
N PRO A 94 28.34 -1.10 4.83
CA PRO A 94 27.37 -1.30 5.90
C PRO A 94 26.87 0.01 6.54
N ALA A 95 27.71 1.03 6.65
CA ALA A 95 27.31 2.32 7.22
C ALA A 95 26.33 3.02 6.28
N ARG A 96 26.68 3.09 4.99
CA ARG A 96 25.80 3.64 3.96
C ARG A 96 24.49 2.87 3.84
N ARG A 97 24.56 1.54 3.97
CA ARG A 97 23.36 0.69 4.00
C ARG A 97 22.44 1.10 5.14
N GLN A 98 22.97 1.30 6.34
CA GLN A 98 22.18 1.69 7.49
C GLN A 98 21.55 3.07 7.31
N GLU A 99 22.30 4.05 6.79
CA GLU A 99 21.78 5.39 6.47
C GLU A 99 20.56 5.30 5.52
N ILE A 100 20.68 4.53 4.44
CA ILE A 100 19.59 4.33 3.49
C ILE A 100 18.39 3.67 4.17
N LEU A 101 18.60 2.65 5.01
CA LEU A 101 17.52 1.97 5.72
C LEU A 101 16.84 2.84 6.77
N ASP A 102 17.56 3.74 7.40
CA ASP A 102 17.05 4.67 8.42
C ASP A 102 16.16 5.76 7.83
N MET A 103 16.27 6.03 6.52
CA MET A 103 15.34 6.91 5.82
C MET A 103 13.88 6.41 5.84
N ARG A 104 13.63 5.13 6.20
CA ARG A 104 12.26 4.65 6.49
C ARG A 104 11.60 5.40 7.64
N PHE A 105 12.40 5.91 8.58
CA PHE A 105 11.94 6.67 9.73
C PHE A 105 11.75 8.17 9.42
N ASP A 106 12.16 8.63 8.24
CA ASP A 106 11.81 9.95 7.75
C ASP A 106 10.40 9.93 7.15
N ALA A 107 9.46 10.62 7.79
CA ALA A 107 8.04 10.56 7.42
C ALA A 107 7.78 11.00 5.97
N GLN A 108 8.50 12.01 5.49
CA GLN A 108 8.34 12.54 4.13
C GLN A 108 8.85 11.54 3.09
N THR A 109 10.06 11.02 3.27
CA THR A 109 10.66 10.03 2.38
C THR A 109 9.85 8.73 2.38
N SER A 110 9.42 8.29 3.56
CA SER A 110 8.56 7.10 3.71
C SER A 110 7.25 7.26 2.95
N ALA A 111 6.59 8.42 3.05
CA ALA A 111 5.37 8.72 2.31
C ALA A 111 5.60 8.76 0.79
N LEU A 112 6.69 9.37 0.31
CA LEU A 112 7.04 9.40 -1.11
C LEU A 112 7.25 7.98 -1.66
N MET A 113 8.03 7.15 -0.97
CA MET A 113 8.27 5.77 -1.40
C MET A 113 7.00 4.91 -1.32
N ALA A 114 6.09 5.19 -0.39
CA ALA A 114 4.78 4.53 -0.33
C ALA A 114 3.89 4.92 -1.52
N GLY A 115 3.88 6.20 -1.91
CA GLY A 115 3.21 6.67 -3.12
C GLY A 115 3.77 6.00 -4.37
N GLU A 116 5.09 5.94 -4.52
CA GLU A 116 5.74 5.27 -5.64
C GLU A 116 5.42 3.76 -5.70
N LEU A 117 5.37 3.09 -4.54
CA LEU A 117 5.01 1.67 -4.48
C LEU A 117 3.54 1.46 -4.88
N ALA A 118 2.64 2.33 -4.43
CA ALA A 118 1.23 2.30 -4.80
C ALA A 118 1.05 2.52 -6.30
N ALA A 119 1.75 3.50 -6.88
CA ALA A 119 1.71 3.80 -8.31
C ALA A 119 2.28 2.62 -9.15
N ALA A 120 3.39 2.01 -8.72
CA ALA A 120 3.95 0.83 -9.38
C ALA A 120 3.00 -0.38 -9.32
N ASN A 121 2.34 -0.60 -8.19
CA ASN A 121 1.32 -1.63 -8.06
C ASN A 121 0.13 -1.34 -8.98
N ALA A 122 -0.32 -0.09 -9.07
CA ALA A 122 -1.40 0.32 -9.95
C ALA A 122 -1.08 0.07 -11.43
N GLU A 123 0.15 0.37 -11.85
CA GLU A 123 0.63 0.10 -13.21
C GLU A 123 0.57 -1.38 -13.57
N VAL A 124 1.09 -2.26 -12.70
CA VAL A 124 1.02 -3.71 -12.89
C VAL A 124 -0.42 -4.19 -12.94
N LEU A 125 -1.27 -3.77 -11.99
CA LEU A 125 -2.67 -4.15 -11.98
C LEU A 125 -3.38 -3.70 -13.26
N ARG A 126 -3.24 -2.43 -13.65
CA ARG A 126 -3.85 -1.88 -14.87
C ARG A 126 -3.47 -2.67 -16.10
N SER A 127 -2.18 -3.00 -16.25
CA SER A 127 -1.69 -3.79 -17.38
C SER A 127 -2.30 -5.21 -17.45
N ARG A 128 -2.60 -5.80 -16.29
CA ARG A 128 -3.11 -7.17 -16.18
C ARG A 128 -4.63 -7.24 -16.24
N ILE A 129 -5.34 -6.28 -15.66
CA ILE A 129 -6.81 -6.33 -15.53
C ILE A 129 -7.54 -5.47 -16.57
N GLY A 130 -6.82 -4.64 -17.34
CA GLY A 130 -7.36 -3.85 -18.45
C GLY A 130 -8.21 -2.64 -18.05
N ARG A 131 -8.17 -2.25 -16.76
CA ARG A 131 -8.82 -1.05 -16.22
C ARG A 131 -8.04 -0.51 -15.03
N GLU A 132 -8.35 0.70 -14.59
CA GLU A 132 -7.78 1.23 -13.35
C GLU A 132 -8.19 0.35 -12.15
N PRO A 133 -7.26 -0.02 -11.25
CA PRO A 133 -7.60 -0.73 -10.02
C PRO A 133 -8.32 0.19 -9.04
N THR A 134 -9.22 -0.38 -8.25
CA THR A 134 -9.84 0.31 -7.12
C THR A 134 -8.88 0.41 -5.93
N SER A 135 -9.11 1.31 -4.97
CA SER A 135 -8.29 1.39 -3.74
C SER A 135 -8.29 0.07 -2.95
N GLY A 136 -9.40 -0.69 -2.97
CA GLY A 136 -9.46 -2.03 -2.39
C GLY A 136 -8.57 -3.05 -3.12
N GLU A 137 -8.44 -2.95 -4.45
CA GLU A 137 -7.56 -3.81 -5.23
C GLU A 137 -6.08 -3.42 -5.09
N LEU A 138 -5.78 -2.13 -4.92
CA LEU A 138 -4.45 -1.67 -4.51
C LEU A 138 -4.07 -2.22 -3.14
N TYR A 139 -5.05 -2.32 -2.22
CA TYR A 139 -4.85 -2.98 -0.94
C TYR A 139 -4.61 -4.49 -1.09
N ALA A 140 -5.30 -5.16 -2.02
CA ALA A 140 -4.97 -6.54 -2.36
C ALA A 140 -3.55 -6.67 -2.93
N ALA A 141 -3.08 -5.73 -3.75
CA ALA A 141 -1.72 -5.72 -4.27
C ALA A 141 -0.68 -5.45 -3.18
N HIS A 142 -0.96 -4.59 -2.21
CA HIS A 142 -0.11 -4.40 -1.04
C HIS A 142 0.05 -5.69 -0.24
N PHE A 143 -1.04 -6.46 -0.10
CA PHE A 143 -1.06 -7.69 0.69
C PHE A 143 -0.47 -8.92 -0.05
N LEU A 144 -0.82 -9.14 -1.32
CA LEU A 144 -0.45 -10.32 -2.11
C LEU A 144 0.71 -10.07 -3.09
N GLY A 145 1.14 -8.82 -3.25
CA GLY A 145 1.92 -8.37 -4.38
C GLY A 145 1.04 -8.08 -5.59
N ALA A 146 1.47 -7.18 -6.48
CA ALA A 146 0.66 -6.74 -7.62
C ALA A 146 0.28 -7.89 -8.57
N SER A 147 1.20 -8.80 -8.88
CA SER A 147 0.91 -9.97 -9.72
C SER A 147 -0.09 -10.92 -9.05
N GLY A 148 0.08 -11.22 -7.76
CA GLY A 148 -0.84 -12.08 -7.02
C GLY A 148 -2.24 -11.46 -6.88
N ALA A 149 -2.32 -10.14 -6.69
CA ALA A 149 -3.60 -9.45 -6.70
C ALA A 149 -4.26 -9.47 -8.08
N ALA A 150 -3.49 -9.29 -9.16
CA ALA A 150 -4.02 -9.44 -10.52
C ALA A 150 -4.57 -10.86 -10.76
N ASP A 151 -3.83 -11.90 -10.34
CA ASP A 151 -4.28 -13.30 -10.43
C ASP A 151 -5.58 -13.52 -9.64
N LEU A 152 -5.67 -12.96 -8.43
CA LEU A 152 -6.88 -13.03 -7.61
C LEU A 152 -8.07 -12.33 -8.28
N ILE A 153 -7.87 -11.12 -8.82
CA ILE A 153 -8.93 -10.33 -9.48
C ILE A 153 -9.44 -11.05 -10.73
N GLN A 154 -8.52 -11.57 -11.55
CA GLN A 154 -8.88 -12.30 -12.77
C GLN A 154 -9.60 -13.62 -12.42
N THR A 155 -9.11 -14.36 -11.42
CA THR A 155 -9.74 -15.60 -10.99
C THR A 155 -11.11 -15.34 -10.36
N ALA A 156 -11.25 -14.32 -9.51
CA ALA A 156 -12.53 -13.93 -8.94
C ALA A 156 -13.58 -13.54 -10.00
N ARG A 157 -13.14 -13.02 -11.16
CA ARG A 157 -14.01 -12.70 -12.30
C ARG A 157 -14.39 -13.94 -13.12
N ASN A 158 -13.41 -14.79 -13.42
CA ASN A 158 -13.57 -15.86 -14.41
C ASN A 158 -13.94 -17.22 -13.78
N GLU A 159 -13.44 -17.48 -12.57
CA GLU A 159 -13.58 -18.72 -11.81
C GLU A 159 -13.84 -18.41 -10.32
N PRO A 160 -14.99 -17.76 -9.99
CA PRO A 160 -15.22 -17.13 -8.69
C PRO A 160 -15.18 -18.10 -7.50
N ASP A 161 -15.44 -19.39 -7.73
CA ASP A 161 -15.52 -20.43 -6.71
C ASP A 161 -14.18 -21.15 -6.47
N THR A 162 -13.14 -20.85 -7.25
CA THR A 162 -11.81 -21.44 -7.08
C THR A 162 -11.28 -21.13 -5.68
N PRO A 163 -10.90 -22.13 -4.86
CA PRO A 163 -10.37 -21.87 -3.53
C PRO A 163 -9.09 -21.03 -3.58
N ALA A 164 -9.09 -19.85 -2.98
CA ALA A 164 -7.95 -18.93 -3.05
C ALA A 164 -6.68 -19.49 -2.38
N SER A 165 -6.83 -20.47 -1.49
CA SER A 165 -5.71 -21.20 -0.90
C SER A 165 -4.94 -22.08 -1.88
N GLN A 166 -5.54 -22.44 -3.02
CA GLN A 166 -4.85 -23.14 -4.11
C GLN A 166 -3.98 -22.18 -4.92
N LEU A 167 -4.44 -20.93 -5.10
CA LEU A 167 -3.68 -19.88 -5.78
C LEU A 167 -2.51 -19.39 -4.91
N PHE A 168 -2.75 -19.21 -3.61
CA PHE A 168 -1.81 -18.58 -2.68
C PHE A 168 -1.54 -19.42 -1.43
N PRO A 169 -0.93 -20.63 -1.54
CA PRO A 169 -0.79 -21.55 -0.41
C PRO A 169 0.02 -20.97 0.75
N ALA A 170 1.11 -20.25 0.47
CA ALA A 170 1.93 -19.61 1.49
C ALA A 170 1.15 -18.50 2.21
N ALA A 171 0.50 -17.59 1.46
CA ALA A 171 -0.32 -16.53 2.04
C ALA A 171 -1.49 -17.10 2.85
N ALA A 172 -2.11 -18.18 2.39
CA ALA A 172 -3.19 -18.87 3.09
C ALA A 172 -2.74 -19.53 4.40
N SER A 173 -1.53 -20.09 4.45
CA SER A 173 -0.96 -20.62 5.69
C SER A 173 -0.64 -19.52 6.70
N ALA A 174 -0.07 -18.39 6.25
CA ALA A 174 0.32 -17.29 7.11
C ALA A 174 -0.88 -16.47 7.59
N ASN A 175 -1.93 -16.37 6.77
CA ASN A 175 -3.07 -15.49 7.00
C ASN A 175 -4.39 -16.28 7.00
N ARG A 176 -4.45 -17.35 7.80
CA ARG A 176 -5.62 -18.24 7.85
C ARG A 176 -6.96 -17.51 8.00
N PRO A 177 -7.11 -16.45 8.83
CA PRO A 177 -8.38 -15.74 8.96
C PRO A 177 -8.86 -15.04 7.68
N ILE A 178 -7.98 -14.77 6.72
CA ILE A 178 -8.35 -14.18 5.42
C ILE A 178 -8.82 -15.28 4.46
N PHE A 179 -8.10 -16.39 4.40
CA PHE A 179 -8.31 -17.46 3.43
C PHE A 179 -9.28 -18.56 3.87
N TYR A 180 -9.66 -18.61 5.15
CA TYR A 180 -10.54 -19.63 5.69
C TYR A 180 -11.62 -19.05 6.61
N GLU A 181 -12.78 -19.71 6.62
CA GLU A 181 -13.90 -19.42 7.51
C GLU A 181 -14.38 -20.72 8.15
N ASN A 182 -14.30 -20.84 9.47
CA ASN A 182 -14.70 -22.05 10.21
C ASN A 182 -14.09 -23.34 9.63
N GLY A 183 -12.86 -23.27 9.13
CA GLY A 183 -12.15 -24.39 8.50
C GLY A 183 -12.43 -24.59 7.00
N ARG A 184 -13.47 -23.97 6.44
CA ARG A 184 -13.75 -23.96 5.00
C ARG A 184 -12.80 -22.99 4.28
N ALA A 185 -12.20 -23.42 3.17
CA ALA A 185 -11.44 -22.52 2.31
C ALA A 185 -12.38 -21.51 1.64
N ARG A 186 -12.02 -20.22 1.69
CA ARG A 186 -12.71 -19.18 0.96
C ARG A 186 -12.35 -19.23 -0.52
N SER A 187 -13.32 -18.96 -1.38
CA SER A 187 -13.12 -18.84 -2.82
C SER A 187 -12.35 -17.56 -3.19
N ALA A 188 -11.91 -17.45 -4.44
CA ALA A 188 -11.26 -16.26 -4.98
C ALA A 188 -12.13 -15.01 -4.81
N SER A 189 -13.43 -15.13 -5.13
CA SER A 189 -14.38 -14.02 -4.95
C SER A 189 -14.60 -13.65 -3.47
N GLU A 190 -14.68 -14.64 -2.57
CA GLU A 190 -14.82 -14.40 -1.13
C GLU A 190 -13.56 -13.75 -0.53
N VAL A 191 -12.36 -14.17 -0.94
CA VAL A 191 -11.11 -13.57 -0.48
C VAL A 191 -10.94 -12.16 -1.01
N LEU A 192 -11.23 -11.92 -2.30
CA LEU A 192 -11.20 -10.59 -2.87
C LEU A 192 -12.14 -9.65 -2.11
N ALA A 193 -13.41 -10.04 -1.94
CA ALA A 193 -14.39 -9.25 -1.21
C ALA A 193 -14.03 -9.02 0.28
N ASN A 194 -13.28 -9.93 0.89
CA ASN A 194 -12.81 -9.78 2.26
C ASN A 194 -11.64 -8.78 2.36
N ILE A 195 -10.70 -8.84 1.41
CA ILE A 195 -9.52 -7.97 1.37
C ILE A 195 -9.90 -6.55 0.94
N THR A 196 -10.80 -6.40 -0.04
CA THR A 196 -11.24 -5.10 -0.55
C THR A 196 -12.25 -4.42 0.38
N ARG A 197 -12.68 -5.08 1.46
CA ARG A 197 -13.67 -4.52 2.39
C ARG A 197 -13.07 -3.31 3.10
N LEU A 198 -13.47 -2.12 2.69
CA LEU A 198 -13.16 -0.89 3.40
C LEU A 198 -13.95 -0.85 4.71
N PRO A 199 -13.33 -0.44 5.84
CA PRO A 199 -14.08 -0.13 7.05
C PRO A 199 -15.10 0.98 6.75
N GLY A 200 -16.39 0.67 6.91
CA GLY A 200 -17.49 1.63 6.75
C GLY A 200 -18.43 1.40 5.55
N GLU A 201 -18.09 0.51 4.61
CA GLU A 201 -19.01 0.13 3.53
C GLU A 201 -19.93 -1.01 4.00
N ALA A 202 -21.21 -0.69 4.23
CA ALA A 202 -22.23 -1.69 4.49
C ALA A 202 -22.41 -2.59 3.25
N ARG A 203 -22.80 -3.84 3.49
CA ARG A 203 -23.04 -4.89 2.49
C ARG A 203 -24.07 -4.42 1.45
N VAL A 204 -23.63 -3.86 0.33
CA VAL A 204 -24.50 -3.73 -0.85
C VAL A 204 -24.58 -5.11 -1.47
N ALA A 205 -25.78 -5.71 -1.43
CA ALA A 205 -26.05 -6.96 -2.13
C ALA A 205 -25.75 -6.76 -3.63
N PRO A 206 -25.26 -7.78 -4.36
CA PRO A 206 -24.97 -7.63 -5.77
C PRO A 206 -26.24 -7.24 -6.52
N HIS A 207 -26.29 -6.00 -6.99
CA HIS A 207 -27.27 -5.57 -7.98
C HIS A 207 -26.86 -6.18 -9.33
N PRO A 208 -27.80 -6.75 -10.11
CA PRO A 208 -27.55 -7.11 -11.49
C PRO A 208 -27.00 -5.89 -12.23
N ILE A 209 -25.90 -6.05 -12.96
CA ILE A 209 -25.40 -5.00 -13.86
C ILE A 209 -26.45 -4.85 -14.95
N ASP A 210 -27.22 -3.78 -14.88
CA ASP A 210 -28.07 -3.32 -15.98
C ASP A 210 -27.25 -2.34 -16.82
N ASP A 211 -27.23 -2.54 -18.14
CA ASP A 211 -26.42 -1.81 -19.12
C ASP A 211 -26.88 -0.34 -19.22
N GLN A 212 -26.46 0.50 -18.29
CA GLN A 212 -26.58 1.96 -18.38
C GLN A 212 -25.19 2.61 -18.43
N PRO A 213 -24.93 3.54 -19.37
CA PRO A 213 -23.64 4.19 -19.49
C PRO A 213 -23.33 5.07 -18.26
N LEU A 214 -22.08 4.98 -17.78
CA LEU A 214 -21.58 5.74 -16.64
C LEU A 214 -21.66 7.26 -16.90
N PRO A 215 -22.07 8.09 -15.92
CA PRO A 215 -21.99 9.54 -16.06
C PRO A 215 -20.53 10.00 -16.07
N GLU A 216 -20.24 10.99 -16.91
CA GLU A 216 -18.91 11.57 -17.13
C GLU A 216 -18.26 12.09 -15.84
N SER A 217 -16.92 11.96 -15.78
CA SER A 217 -16.08 12.37 -14.67
C SER A 217 -16.25 13.87 -14.35
N ARG A 218 -16.62 14.16 -13.10
CA ARG A 218 -16.51 15.52 -12.56
C ARG A 218 -15.05 15.84 -12.34
N SER A 219 -14.47 16.67 -13.21
CA SER A 219 -13.16 17.26 -13.04
C SER A 219 -13.15 18.15 -11.79
N TRP A 220 -12.41 17.77 -10.75
CA TRP A 220 -12.10 18.68 -9.65
C TRP A 220 -10.88 19.52 -10.05
N THR A 221 -11.12 20.74 -10.53
CA THR A 221 -10.06 21.75 -10.68
C THR A 221 -9.97 22.52 -9.37
N ILE A 222 -8.91 22.30 -8.59
CA ILE A 222 -8.60 23.15 -7.44
C ILE A 222 -8.25 24.55 -7.98
N ARG A 223 -8.94 25.58 -7.46
CA ARG A 223 -8.61 26.98 -7.76
C ARG A 223 -7.63 27.50 -6.72
N ASP A 224 -6.71 28.33 -7.19
CA ASP A 224 -5.60 28.96 -6.44
C ASP A 224 -6.06 29.89 -5.27
N SER A 225 -7.37 30.02 -5.05
CA SER A 225 -7.98 30.80 -3.97
C SER A 225 -8.13 30.06 -2.65
N ASP A 226 -8.06 28.72 -2.64
CA ASP A 226 -8.39 27.93 -1.44
C ASP A 226 -7.22 27.79 -0.44
N VAL A 227 -6.06 28.38 -0.77
CA VAL A 227 -4.81 28.30 0.02
C VAL A 227 -4.59 29.56 0.89
N ARG A 228 -5.51 30.54 0.86
CA ARG A 228 -5.31 31.84 1.52
C ARG A 228 -6.44 32.22 2.47
N ASP A 229 -6.80 31.37 3.42
CA ASP A 229 -7.58 31.82 4.60
C ASP A 229 -7.52 30.83 5.77
N ALA A 230 -6.32 30.61 6.30
CA ALA A 230 -6.12 29.92 7.58
C ALA A 230 -5.37 30.83 8.56
N GLY A 231 -5.99 31.96 8.90
CA GLY A 231 -5.58 32.86 9.97
C GLY A 231 -6.53 32.77 11.17
N VAL A 232 -6.00 32.30 12.30
CA VAL A 232 -6.38 32.66 13.68
C VAL A 232 -7.86 32.58 14.08
N GLY A 233 -8.18 31.53 14.86
CA GLY A 233 -9.09 31.62 16.01
C GLY A 233 -10.59 31.39 15.75
N GLY A 234 -11.20 30.52 16.58
CA GLY A 234 -12.66 30.41 16.71
C GLY A 234 -13.16 28.98 16.47
N GLY A 235 -13.74 28.37 17.49
CA GLY A 235 -14.06 26.95 17.52
C GLY A 235 -15.30 26.52 16.74
N PHE A 236 -15.36 25.22 16.47
CA PHE A 236 -16.60 24.50 16.24
C PHE A 236 -16.70 23.35 17.23
N ALA A 237 -17.58 23.53 18.21
CA ALA A 237 -18.15 22.46 19.00
C ALA A 237 -19.17 21.72 18.12
N GLY A 238 -18.95 20.42 17.91
CA GLY A 238 -19.86 19.53 17.21
C GLY A 238 -19.81 18.16 17.87
N THR A 239 -20.75 17.92 18.78
CA THR A 239 -20.96 16.66 19.48
C THR A 239 -21.37 15.56 18.50
N PHE A 240 -20.54 14.53 18.33
CA PHE A 240 -20.99 13.23 17.80
C PHE A 240 -21.01 12.21 18.94
N GLY A 241 -22.13 12.22 19.67
CA GLY A 241 -22.55 11.09 20.49
C GLY A 241 -23.28 10.09 19.59
N GLY A 242 -22.78 8.87 19.52
CA GLY A 242 -23.35 7.80 18.71
C GLY A 242 -22.56 6.52 18.91
N SER A 243 -22.74 5.89 20.07
CA SER A 243 -22.25 4.55 20.37
C SER A 243 -22.94 3.53 19.44
N ALA A 244 -22.26 3.11 18.38
CA ALA A 244 -22.55 1.90 17.62
C ALA A 244 -21.31 0.99 17.69
N GLY A 245 -21.52 -0.23 18.19
CA GLY A 245 -20.48 -1.13 18.68
C GLY A 245 -19.35 -1.36 17.69
N PHE A 246 -18.14 -1.07 18.16
CA PHE A 246 -16.89 -1.61 17.61
C PHE A 246 -16.97 -3.13 17.69
N ALA A 247 -17.30 -3.79 16.58
CA ALA A 247 -16.98 -5.20 16.42
C ALA A 247 -15.45 -5.29 16.48
N ALA A 248 -14.95 -5.83 17.59
CA ALA A 248 -13.53 -6.00 17.84
C ALA A 248 -12.88 -6.71 16.65
N ILE A 249 -12.07 -5.96 15.89
CA ILE A 249 -11.13 -6.56 14.95
C ILE A 249 -10.23 -7.47 15.78
N PRO A 250 -10.09 -8.76 15.43
CA PRO A 250 -9.30 -9.68 16.23
C PRO A 250 -7.87 -9.14 16.38
N ARG A 251 -7.51 -8.78 17.62
CA ARG A 251 -6.13 -8.50 18.01
C ARG A 251 -5.30 -9.75 17.69
N GLY A 252 -4.46 -9.67 16.67
CA GLY A 252 -3.62 -10.80 16.24
C GLY A 252 -3.43 -10.95 14.73
N ALA A 253 -4.15 -10.19 13.89
CA ALA A 253 -3.81 -10.08 12.46
C ALA A 253 -2.58 -9.18 12.30
N VAL A 254 -1.40 -9.75 12.57
CA VAL A 254 -0.13 -9.20 12.11
C VAL A 254 -0.15 -9.31 10.59
N LEU A 255 -0.69 -8.33 9.88
CA LEU A 255 -0.33 -8.16 8.48
C LEU A 255 0.97 -7.36 8.47
N SER A 256 2.03 -7.98 8.97
CA SER A 256 3.38 -7.55 8.64
C SER A 256 3.54 -7.71 7.12
N PRO A 257 4.41 -6.95 6.45
CA PRO A 257 4.62 -7.06 5.00
C PRO A 257 5.26 -8.40 4.51
N ALA A 258 5.10 -9.49 5.25
CA ALA A 258 5.86 -10.73 5.16
C ALA A 258 5.27 -11.83 4.25
N VAL A 259 4.69 -11.51 3.08
CA VAL A 259 4.46 -12.55 2.03
C VAL A 259 4.84 -12.12 0.60
N VAL A 260 5.60 -11.03 0.37
CA VAL A 260 6.10 -10.72 -1.00
C VAL A 260 7.63 -10.74 -1.13
N GLU A 261 8.36 -11.29 -0.16
CA GLU A 261 9.81 -11.53 -0.36
C GLU A 261 10.11 -12.76 -1.25
N ILE A 262 9.09 -13.41 -1.84
CA ILE A 262 9.29 -14.52 -2.81
C ILE A 262 8.74 -14.20 -4.22
N LEU A 263 7.86 -13.21 -4.40
CA LEU A 263 7.28 -12.93 -5.73
C LEU A 263 7.86 -11.69 -6.43
N ALA A 264 8.63 -10.84 -5.72
CA ALA A 264 9.42 -9.78 -6.36
C ALA A 264 10.80 -10.26 -6.88
N SER A 265 11.19 -11.51 -6.60
CA SER A 265 12.41 -12.14 -7.11
C SER A 265 12.19 -13.06 -8.33
N LEU A 266 10.96 -13.16 -8.86
CA LEU A 266 10.62 -14.13 -9.92
C LEU A 266 10.42 -13.57 -11.34
N ASP A 267 10.58 -12.28 -11.59
CA ASP A 267 10.71 -11.76 -12.96
C ASP A 267 12.18 -11.68 -13.41
N ALA A 268 12.87 -12.83 -13.35
CA ALA A 268 14.03 -13.07 -14.20
C ALA A 268 13.55 -13.80 -15.46
N PRO A 269 13.81 -13.28 -16.68
CA PRO A 269 13.41 -13.97 -17.90
C PRO A 269 14.10 -15.33 -17.96
N ARG A 270 13.32 -16.39 -18.21
CA ARG A 270 13.88 -17.67 -18.67
C ARG A 270 14.62 -17.40 -19.98
N GLY A 271 15.94 -17.34 -19.92
CA GLY A 271 16.79 -17.42 -21.09
C GLY A 271 16.45 -18.73 -21.81
N ALA A 272 15.72 -18.62 -22.92
CA ALA A 272 15.55 -19.73 -23.85
C ALA A 272 16.92 -20.03 -24.45
N ASN A 273 17.45 -21.21 -24.13
CA ASN A 273 18.58 -21.79 -24.82
C ASN A 273 18.33 -21.78 -26.34
N ARG A 274 19.25 -21.18 -27.09
CA ARG A 274 19.49 -21.46 -28.51
C ARG A 274 20.99 -21.55 -28.74
N ALA A 275 21.51 -22.78 -28.67
CA ALA A 275 22.50 -23.38 -29.58
C ALA A 275 22.77 -24.81 -29.07
#